data_AF-A0A1F6RDA5-F1
#
_entry.id   AF-A0A1F6RDA5-F1
#
_cell.length_a   1.000
_cell.length_b   1.000
_cell.length_c   1.000
_cell.angle_alpha   90.00
_cell.angle_beta   90.00
_cell.angle_gamma   90.00
#
_symmetry.space_group_name_H-M   'P 1'
#
loop_
_entity.id
_entity.type
_entity.pdbx_description
1 polymer ?
#
loop_
_entity_poly.entity_id
_entity_poly.type
_entity_poly.pdbx_seq_one_letter_code
_entity_poly.pdbx_strand_id
1 'polypeptide(L)'
;MILEEFVSFYHKNKNKKKQVKEILLNWLKLELKSPPQKNYQKVIHNELMISNEDSIIPKNKQGENLLNSLIRMTNILEEKEFESWTNNVKPKDFLHA
;
A
#
# COMPACT_ATOMS: atom_id res chain seq x y z
N MET A 1 8.85 -8.64 7.36
CA MET A 1 8.82 -7.21 7.78
C MET A 1 7.48 -6.59 7.37
N ILE A 2 6.99 -5.52 8.01
CA ILE A 2 5.70 -4.88 7.66
C ILE A 2 5.62 -4.51 6.17
N LEU A 3 6.69 -3.95 5.61
CA LEU A 3 6.75 -3.58 4.19
C LEU A 3 6.64 -4.81 3.26
N GLU A 4 7.27 -5.93 3.62
CA GLU A 4 7.21 -7.16 2.83
C GLU A 4 5.82 -7.78 2.85
N GLU A 5 5.14 -7.75 4.00
CA GLU A 5 3.76 -8.22 4.13
C GLU A 5 2.82 -7.36 3.27
N PHE A 6 3.01 -6.04 3.26
CA PHE A 6 2.27 -5.15 2.37
C PHE A 6 2.54 -5.46 0.89
N VAL A 7 3.80 -5.61 0.48
CA VAL A 7 4.16 -5.93 -0.91
C VAL A 7 3.57 -7.28 -1.35
N SER A 8 3.61 -8.28 -0.48
CA SER A 8 2.98 -9.59 -0.70
C SER A 8 1.47 -9.47 -0.86
N PHE A 9 0.82 -8.69 -0.01
CA PHE A 9 -0.61 -8.41 -0.12
C PHE A 9 -0.94 -7.68 -1.43
N TYR A 10 -0.15 -6.66 -1.78
CA TYR A 10 -0.31 -5.90 -3.01
C TYR A 10 -0.24 -6.81 -4.24
N HIS A 11 0.77 -7.67 -4.37
CA HIS A 11 0.87 -8.55 -5.53
C HIS A 11 -0.29 -9.56 -5.65
N LYS A 12 -0.89 -9.98 -4.53
CA LYS A 12 -2.08 -10.84 -4.53
C LYS A 12 -3.38 -10.11 -4.88
N ASN A 13 -3.44 -8.80 -4.62
CA ASN A 13 -4.67 -8.01 -4.75
C ASN A 13 -4.60 -6.96 -5.86
N LYS A 14 -3.45 -6.83 -6.54
CA LYS A 14 -3.30 -5.90 -7.66
C LYS A 14 -4.30 -6.25 -8.75
N ASN A 15 -5.05 -5.25 -9.18
CA ASN A 15 -5.93 -5.35 -10.33
C ASN A 15 -5.73 -4.09 -11.18
N LYS A 16 -6.08 -4.15 -12.47
CA LYS A 16 -5.86 -3.04 -13.40
C LYS A 16 -6.67 -1.76 -13.10
N LYS A 17 -7.58 -1.79 -12.12
CA LYS A 17 -8.55 -0.71 -11.84
C LYS A 17 -8.28 0.03 -10.53
N LYS A 18 -7.51 -0.53 -9.61
CA LYS A 18 -7.28 0.04 -8.27
C LYS A 18 -5.90 0.68 -8.21
N GLN A 19 -5.84 1.88 -7.63
CA GLN A 19 -4.57 2.54 -7.37
C GLN A 19 -3.82 1.85 -6.23
N VAL A 20 -2.49 1.91 -6.21
CA VAL A 20 -1.67 1.22 -5.19
C VAL A 20 -1.98 1.75 -3.79
N LYS A 21 -2.25 3.06 -3.67
CA LYS A 21 -2.69 3.69 -2.41
C LYS A 21 -4.04 3.18 -1.91
N GLU A 22 -4.98 2.88 -2.80
CA GLU A 22 -6.27 2.26 -2.41
C GLU A 22 -6.05 0.84 -1.88
N ILE A 23 -5.12 0.09 -2.47
CA ILE A 23 -4.76 -1.25 -1.99
C ILE A 23 -4.12 -1.16 -0.60
N LEU A 24 -3.23 -0.19 -0.38
CA LEU A 24 -2.64 0.08 0.94
C LEU A 24 -3.73 0.41 1.98
N LEU A 25 -4.63 1.32 1.66
CA LEU A 25 -5.72 1.72 2.56
C LEU A 25 -6.59 0.51 2.94
N ASN A 26 -6.97 -0.31 1.94
CA ASN A 26 -7.76 -1.51 2.18
C ASN A 26 -7.01 -2.52 3.05
N TRP A 27 -5.73 -2.74 2.78
CA TRP A 27 -4.91 -3.64 3.58
C TRP A 27 -4.84 -3.18 5.04
N LEU A 28 -4.50 -1.91 5.29
CA LEU A 28 -4.44 -1.36 6.64
C LEU A 28 -5.77 -1.45 7.37
N LYS A 29 -6.90 -1.20 6.68
CA LYS A 29 -8.24 -1.40 7.26
C LYS A 29 -8.47 -2.84 7.67
N LEU A 30 -8.10 -3.82 6.85
CA LEU A 30 -8.25 -5.24 7.18
C LEU A 30 -7.40 -5.63 8.39
N GLU A 31 -6.15 -5.16 8.42
CA GLU A 31 -5.22 -5.43 9.53
C GLU A 31 -5.71 -4.80 10.83
N LEU A 32 -6.23 -3.56 10.80
CA LEU A 32 -6.70 -2.83 11.99
C LEU A 32 -8.10 -3.26 12.47
N LYS A 33 -8.96 -3.78 11.60
CA LYS A 33 -10.29 -4.31 11.98
C LYS A 33 -10.22 -5.71 12.58
N SER A 34 -9.12 -6.43 12.37
CA SER A 34 -8.93 -7.80 12.86
C SER A 34 -8.04 -7.83 14.11
N PRO A 35 -8.26 -8.73 15.08
CA PRO A 35 -7.35 -8.91 16.20
C PRO A 35 -5.93 -9.27 15.71
N PRO A 36 -4.86 -8.65 16.25
CA PRO A 36 -3.50 -8.89 15.78
C PRO A 36 -3.01 -10.27 16.23
N GLN A 37 -2.68 -11.14 15.27
CA GLN A 37 -2.15 -12.48 15.51
C GLN A 37 -0.63 -12.54 15.37
N LYS A 38 -0.08 -11.77 14.42
CA LYS A 38 1.34 -11.71 14.09
C LYS A 38 2.01 -10.47 14.69
N ASN A 39 3.32 -10.53 14.88
CA ASN A 39 4.08 -9.41 15.46
C ASN A 39 3.95 -8.11 14.67
N TYR A 40 3.95 -8.18 13.34
CA TYR A 40 3.79 -6.99 12.50
C TYR A 40 2.42 -6.33 12.69
N GLN A 41 1.36 -7.14 12.91
CA GLN A 41 0.01 -6.65 13.14
C GLN A 41 -0.08 -5.94 14.50
N LYS A 42 0.59 -6.47 15.53
CA LYS A 42 0.69 -5.80 16.83
C LYS A 42 1.34 -4.43 16.69
N VAL A 43 2.41 -4.32 15.88
CA VAL A 43 3.04 -3.02 15.59
C VAL A 43 2.04 -2.11 14.87
N ILE A 44 1.37 -2.56 13.80
CA ILE A 44 0.35 -1.76 13.11
C ILE A 44 -0.73 -1.24 14.08
N HIS A 45 -1.24 -2.11 14.96
CA HIS A 45 -2.24 -1.75 15.97
C HIS A 45 -1.71 -0.79 17.04
N ASN A 46 -0.44 -0.88 17.42
CA ASN A 46 0.16 0.02 18.40
C ASN A 46 0.42 1.41 17.81
N GLU A 47 0.74 1.48 16.53
CA GLU A 47 1.22 2.70 15.89
C GLU A 47 0.15 3.45 15.09
N LEU A 48 -0.88 2.75 14.59
CA LEU A 48 -1.92 3.29 13.70
C LEU A 48 -3.32 3.04 14.27
N MET A 49 -4.29 3.87 13.85
CA MET A 49 -5.72 3.65 14.12
C MET A 49 -6.59 4.09 12.95
N ILE A 50 -7.84 3.60 12.98
CA ILE A 50 -8.91 4.07 12.12
C ILE A 50 -9.60 5.26 12.82
N SER A 51 -9.73 6.38 12.12
CA SER A 51 -10.51 7.54 12.57
C SER A 51 -12.00 7.35 12.26
N ASN A 52 -12.84 8.23 12.80
CA ASN A 52 -14.30 8.16 12.63
C ASN A 52 -14.75 8.24 11.15
N GLU A 53 -13.93 8.82 10.28
CA GLU A 53 -14.18 8.91 8.83
C GLU A 53 -13.60 7.71 8.06
N ASP A 54 -13.26 6.62 8.76
CA ASP A 54 -12.70 5.41 8.17
C ASP A 54 -11.33 5.70 7.49
N SER A 55 -10.63 6.75 7.93
CA SER A 55 -9.27 7.12 7.51
C SER A 55 -8.22 6.51 8.44
N ILE A 56 -7.03 6.19 7.93
CA ILE A 56 -5.93 5.68 8.77
C ILE A 56 -5.07 6.85 9.23
N ILE A 57 -4.93 6.99 10.55
CA ILE A 57 -4.13 8.05 11.18
C ILE A 57 -3.06 7.44 12.10
N PRO A 58 -1.88 8.08 12.21
CA PRO A 58 -0.87 7.66 13.15
C PRO A 58 -1.26 8.03 14.59
N LYS A 59 -0.93 7.18 15.55
CA LYS A 59 -1.14 7.43 16.99
C LYS A 59 -0.01 8.25 17.62
N ASN A 60 1.18 8.17 17.05
CA ASN A 60 2.40 8.78 17.57
C ASN A 60 3.41 9.00 16.42
N LYS A 61 4.61 9.49 16.77
CA LYS A 61 5.69 9.78 15.81
C LYS A 61 6.25 8.52 15.12
N GLN A 62 6.31 7.38 15.81
CA GLN A 62 6.69 6.12 15.16
C GLN A 62 5.65 5.67 14.15
N GLY A 63 4.36 5.81 14.45
CA GLY A 63 3.26 5.57 13.51
C GLY A 63 3.28 6.49 12.31
N GLU A 64 3.65 7.76 12.49
CA GLU A 64 3.84 8.68 11.37
C GLU A 64 4.96 8.19 10.43
N ASN A 65 6.10 7.80 11.01
CA ASN A 65 7.22 7.23 10.24
C ASN A 65 6.82 5.93 9.51
N LEU A 66 6.06 5.06 10.18
CA LEU A 66 5.54 3.82 9.60
C LEU A 66 4.62 4.12 8.40
N LEU A 67 3.64 5.00 8.59
CA LEU A 67 2.68 5.36 7.54
C LEU A 67 3.40 6.01 6.36
N ASN A 68 4.33 6.94 6.60
CA ASN A 68 5.15 7.56 5.56
C ASN A 68 6.00 6.53 4.80
N SER A 69 6.55 5.53 5.49
CA SER A 69 7.32 4.45 4.84
C SER A 69 6.43 3.59 3.94
N LEU A 70 5.20 3.29 4.38
CA LEU A 70 4.21 2.55 3.59
C LEU A 70 3.75 3.35 2.36
N ILE A 71 3.48 4.64 2.51
CA ILE A 71 3.14 5.53 1.39
C ILE A 71 4.31 5.65 0.41
N ARG A 72 5.54 5.76 0.91
CA ARG A 72 6.71 5.76 0.02
C ARG A 72 6.80 4.45 -0.77
N MET A 73 6.48 3.32 -0.14
CA MET A 73 6.44 2.02 -0.81
C MET A 73 5.37 1.97 -1.90
N THR A 74 4.21 2.62 -1.74
CA THR A 74 3.20 2.67 -2.80
C THR A 74 3.73 3.39 -4.04
N ASN A 75 4.44 4.50 -3.86
CA ASN A 75 5.02 5.25 -4.98
C ASN A 75 6.07 4.41 -5.73
N ILE A 76 6.93 3.69 -5.01
CA ILE A 76 7.94 2.80 -5.61
C ILE A 76 7.27 1.69 -6.44
N LEU A 77 6.15 1.15 -5.97
CA LEU A 77 5.40 0.13 -6.71
C LEU A 77 4.75 0.72 -7.97
N GLU A 78 4.17 1.92 -7.88
CA GLU A 78 3.61 2.64 -9.03
C GLU A 78 4.68 2.94 -10.10
N GLU A 79 5.85 3.42 -9.69
CA GLU A 79 7.00 3.66 -10.58
C GLU A 79 7.41 2.37 -11.31
N LYS A 80 7.52 1.25 -10.59
CA LYS A 80 7.86 -0.04 -11.20
C LYS A 80 6.81 -0.55 -12.18
N GLU A 81 5.52 -0.34 -11.89
CA GLU A 81 4.45 -0.70 -12.82
C GLU A 81 4.51 0.18 -14.07
N PHE A 82 4.78 1.47 -13.91
CA PHE A 82 4.95 2.39 -15.02
C PHE A 82 6.16 2.01 -15.89
N GLU A 83 7.33 1.74 -15.29
CA GLU A 83 8.52 1.26 -16.00
C GLU A 83 8.26 -0.06 -16.73
N SER A 84 7.54 -1.00 -16.10
CA SER A 84 7.17 -2.25 -16.75
C SER A 84 6.23 -2.01 -17.93
N TRP A 85 5.30 -1.08 -17.80
CA TRP A 85 4.41 -0.71 -18.89
C TRP A 85 5.19 -0.07 -20.05
N THR A 86 6.00 0.96 -19.81
CA THR A 86 6.75 1.66 -20.86
C THR A 86 7.72 0.75 -21.61
N ASN A 87 8.38 -0.18 -20.93
CA ASN A 87 9.24 -1.18 -21.58
C ASN A 87 8.48 -2.14 -22.52
N ASN A 88 7.17 -2.30 -22.33
CA ASN A 88 6.32 -3.16 -23.14
C ASN A 88 5.56 -2.41 -24.25
N VAL A 89 5.60 -1.07 -24.25
CA VAL A 89 4.94 -0.24 -25.27
C VAL A 89 5.86 -0.05 -26.47
N LYS A 90 5.38 -0.35 -27.67
CA LYS A 90 6.12 -0.13 -28.92
C LYS A 90 5.81 1.28 -29.46
N PRO A 91 6.71 1.91 -30.25
CA PRO A 91 6.47 3.23 -30.83
C PRO A 91 5.15 3.36 -31.61
N LYS A 92 4.70 2.27 -32.25
CA LYS A 92 3.43 2.21 -32.97
C LYS A 92 2.18 2.35 -32.09
N ASP A 93 2.28 2.04 -30.80
CA ASP A 93 1.16 2.10 -29.86
C ASP A 93 0.84 3.55 -29.47
N PHE A 94 1.75 4.50 -29.72
CA PHE A 94 1.55 5.94 -29.52
C PHE A 94 0.97 6.65 -30.75
N LEU A 95 1.02 6.03 -31.93
CA LEU A 95 0.58 6.64 -33.21
C LEU A 95 -0.91 6.41 -33.52
N HIS A 96 -1.61 5.62 -32.70
CA HIS A 96 -3.04 5.29 -32.88
C HIS A 96 -3.89 5.52 -31.61
N ALA A 97 -3.38 6.31 -30.65
CA ALA A 97 -4.09 6.66 -29.41
C ALA A 97 -5.01 7.88 -29.59
#